data_AF-A0A1G0IP54-F1
#
_entry.id   AF-A0A1G0IP54-F1
#
_cell.length_a   1.000
_cell.length_b   1.000
_cell.length_c   1.000
_cell.angle_alpha   90.00
_cell.angle_beta   90.00
_cell.angle_gamma   90.00
#
_symmetry.space_group_name_H-M   'P 1'
#
loop_
_entity.id
_entity.type
_entity.pdbx_description
1 polymer ?
#
loop_
_entity_poly.entity_id
_entity_poly.type
_entity_poly.pdbx_seq_one_letter_code
_entity_poly.pdbx_strand_id
1 'polypeptide(L)' 'MKRAIIDFTEGQLRALTLLARQQHVSRAYLVRKAVEHLLKTTPVVGDVAFGLLKGEHQLDSLAYQAKLRSEWSE' A
#
# COMPACT_ATOMS: atom_id res chain seq x y z
N MET A 1 17.27 -11.19 9.60
CA MET A 1 16.99 -11.80 8.27
C MET A 1 16.02 -12.96 8.46
N LYS A 2 14.98 -13.06 7.63
CA LYS A 2 14.08 -14.23 7.57
C LYS A 2 14.32 -14.98 6.26
N ARG A 3 14.15 -16.30 6.27
CA ARG A 3 14.26 -17.16 5.09
C ARG A 3 12.86 -17.49 4.58
N ALA A 4 12.67 -17.45 3.27
CA ALA A 4 11.45 -17.86 2.60
C ALA A 4 11.79 -18.86 1.49
N ILE A 5 10.95 -19.86 1.30
CA ILE A 5 11.00 -20.79 0.17
C ILE A 5 9.96 -20.29 -0.83
N ILE A 6 10.36 -20.11 -2.08
CA ILE A 6 9.53 -19.57 -3.15
C ILE A 6 9.70 -20.49 -4.35
N ASP A 7 8.59 -20.97 -4.90
CA ASP A 7 8.60 -21.77 -6.10
C ASP A 7 8.72 -20.89 -7.35
N PHE A 8 9.56 -21.31 -8.27
CA PHE A 8 9.74 -20.68 -9.57
C PHE A 8 9.58 -21.73 -10.65
N THR A 9 9.00 -21.33 -11.78
CA THR A 9 9.11 -22.17 -12.97
C THR A 9 10.55 -22.17 -13.48
N GLU A 10 10.93 -23.22 -14.19
CA GLU A 10 12.26 -23.33 -14.82
C GLU A 10 12.60 -22.13 -15.71
N GLY A 11 11.61 -21.62 -16.45
CA GLY A 11 11.77 -20.43 -17.29
C GLY A 11 12.08 -19.17 -16.47
N GLN A 12 11.35 -18.96 -15.36
CA GLN A 12 11.56 -17.82 -14.47
C GLN A 12 12.94 -17.87 -13.81
N LEU A 13 13.38 -19.05 -13.36
CA LEU A 13 14.68 -19.21 -12.73
C LEU A 13 15.83 -18.94 -13.71
N ARG A 14 15.71 -19.39 -14.96
CA ARG A 14 16.67 -19.09 -16.03
C ARG A 14 16.73 -17.60 -16.31
N ALA A 15 15.58 -16.94 -16.47
CA ALA A 15 15.51 -15.50 -16.72
C ALA A 15 16.15 -14.68 -15.58
N LEU A 16 15.83 -15.01 -14.32
CA LEU A 16 16.43 -14.38 -13.15
C LEU A 16 17.95 -14.57 -13.08
N THR A 17 18.44 -15.74 -13.49
CA THR A 17 19.87 -16.05 -13.51
C THR A 17 20.60 -15.22 -14.57
N LEU A 18 20.02 -15.09 -15.77
CA LEU A 18 20.57 -14.24 -16.84
C LEU A 18 20.59 -12.76 -16.41
N LEU A 19 19.49 -12.27 -15.85
CA LEU A 19 19.38 -10.88 -15.38
C LEU A 19 20.38 -10.57 -14.27
N ALA A 20 20.55 -11.50 -13.32
CA ALA A 20 21.52 -11.36 -12.23
C ALA A 20 22.96 -11.25 -12.74
N ARG A 21 23.31 -12.04 -13.77
CA ARG A 21 24.63 -11.97 -14.42
C ARG A 21 24.83 -10.66 -15.17
N GLN A 22 23.85 -10.24 -15.96
CA GLN A 22 23.91 -8.99 -16.72
C GLN A 22 24.08 -7.76 -15.81
N GLN A 23 23.46 -7.77 -14.64
CA GLN A 23 23.52 -6.67 -13.67
C GLN A 23 24.64 -6.83 -12.63
N HIS A 24 25.43 -7.92 -12.68
CA HIS A 24 26.46 -8.24 -11.68
C HIS A 24 25.96 -8.24 -10.23
N VAL A 25 24.74 -8.72 -10.00
CA VAL A 25 24.10 -8.80 -8.67
C VAL A 25 23.66 -10.21 -8.33
N SER A 26 23.38 -10.47 -7.06
CA SER A 26 22.82 -11.76 -6.63
C SER A 26 21.35 -11.91 -7.06
N ARG A 27 20.92 -13.14 -7.35
CA ARG A 27 19.50 -13.46 -7.58
C ARG A 27 18.62 -13.03 -6.40
N ALA A 28 19.11 -13.21 -5.17
CA ALA A 28 18.39 -12.80 -3.96
C ALA A 28 18.18 -11.27 -3.88
N TYR A 29 19.13 -10.47 -4.39
CA TYR A 29 18.96 -9.03 -4.48
C TYR A 29 17.82 -8.66 -5.43
N LEU A 30 17.74 -9.30 -6.60
CA LEU A 30 16.64 -9.06 -7.56
C LEU A 30 15.27 -9.38 -6.96
N VAL A 31 15.16 -10.51 -6.26
CA VAL A 31 13.91 -10.89 -5.58
C VAL A 31 13.54 -9.86 -4.51
N ARG A 32 14.50 -9.41 -3.68
CA ARG A 32 14.23 -8.36 -2.69
C ARG A 32 13.79 -7.04 -3.35
N LYS A 33 14.47 -6.62 -4.41
CA LYS A 33 14.12 -5.40 -5.17
C LYS A 33 12.71 -5.50 -5.76
N ALA A 34 12.32 -6.67 -6.27
CA ALA A 34 10.97 -6.90 -6.78
C ALA A 34 9.91 -6.79 -5.68
N VAL A 35 10.17 -7.37 -4.50
CA VAL A 35 9.28 -7.25 -3.33
C VAL A 35 9.17 -5.80 -2.87
N GLU A 36 10.29 -5.08 -2.74
CA GLU A 36 10.29 -3.66 -2.38
C GLU A 36 9.51 -2.81 -3.39
N HIS A 37 9.66 -3.10 -4.68
CA HIS A 37 8.92 -2.42 -5.73
C HIS A 37 7.42 -2.67 -5.61
N LEU A 38 7.01 -3.94 -5.43
CA LEU A 38 5.61 -4.32 -5.26
C LEU A 38 4.96 -3.61 -4.06
N LEU A 39 5.66 -3.54 -2.92
CA LEU A 39 5.16 -2.88 -1.71
C LEU A 39 5.05 -1.36 -1.86
N LYS A 40 5.88 -0.75 -2.71
CA LYS A 40 5.78 0.70 -3.00
C LYS A 40 4.63 1.02 -3.95
N THR A 41 4.37 0.16 -4.93
CA THR A 41 3.34 0.40 -5.95
C THR A 41 1.96 -0.11 -5.54
N THR A 42 1.90 -1.06 -4.61
CA THR A 42 0.65 -1.63 -4.10
C THR A 42 0.43 -1.13 -2.68
N PRO A 43 -0.40 -0.09 -2.47
CA PRO A 43 -0.74 0.32 -1.12
C PRO A 43 -1.41 -0.86 -0.43
N VAL A 44 -0.82 -1.30 0.68
CA VAL A 44 -1.49 -2.23 1.58
C VAL A 44 -2.61 -1.42 2.22
N VAL A 45 -3.83 -1.57 1.72
CA VAL A 45 -5.03 -0.99 2.33
C VAL A 45 -5.25 -1.73 3.65
N GLY A 46 -4.49 -1.36 4.68
CA GLY A 46 -4.88 -1.63 6.06
C GLY A 46 -6.10 -0.78 6.40
N ASP A 47 -6.87 -1.22 7.39
CA ASP A 47 -8.12 -0.69 8.00
C ASP A 47 -8.32 0.85 8.13
N VAL A 48 -7.40 1.67 7.67
CA VAL A 48 -7.39 3.13 7.76
C VAL A 48 -8.52 3.80 6.95
N ALA A 49 -9.21 3.08 6.06
CA ALA A 49 -10.31 3.63 5.25
C ALA A 49 -11.49 4.16 6.08
N PHE A 50 -11.68 3.67 7.33
CA PHE A 50 -12.73 4.18 8.23
C PHE A 50 -12.19 5.07 9.36
N GLY A 51 -10.87 5.23 9.49
CA GLY A 51 -10.24 6.04 10.56
C GLY A 51 -10.06 7.52 10.19
N LEU A 52 -9.99 7.85 8.90
CA LEU A 52 -9.71 9.20 8.41
C LEU A 52 -10.84 10.21 8.67
N LEU A 53 -12.08 9.75 8.89
CA LEU A 53 -13.22 10.60 9.27
C LEU A 53 -13.29 10.86 10.80
N LYS A 54 -12.36 10.30 11.59
CA LYS A 54 -12.22 10.54 13.04
C LYS A 54 -11.10 11.56 13.38
N GLY A 55 -10.70 12.39 12.42
CA GLY A 55 -9.71 13.46 12.63
C GLY A 55 -10.33 14.75 13.18
N GLU A 56 -9.48 15.69 13.61
CA GLU A 56 -9.77 16.97 14.29
C GLU A 56 -10.72 17.94 13.56
N HIS A 57 -11.17 17.60 12.36
CA HIS A 57 -12.12 18.37 11.54
C HIS A 57 -13.53 17.77 11.57
N GLN A 58 -13.98 17.24 12.72
CA GLN A 58 -15.40 16.93 12.92
C GLN A 58 -16.19 18.22 13.11
N LEU A 59 -16.55 18.86 12.01
CA LEU A 59 -17.68 19.78 12.04
C LEU A 59 -18.92 18.92 12.31
N ASP A 60 -19.53 19.05 13.49
CA ASP A 60 -20.78 18.37 13.80
C ASP A 60 -21.85 18.84 12.80
N SER A 61 -22.09 18.00 11.81
CA SER A 61 -22.95 18.31 10.68
C SER A 61 -24.41 18.43 11.12
N LEU A 62 -24.81 17.75 12.20
CA LEU A 62 -26.15 17.87 12.79
C LEU A 62 -26.29 19.22 13.49
N ALA A 63 -25.31 19.61 14.30
CA ALA A 63 -25.32 20.92 14.96
C ALA A 63 -25.29 22.07 13.95
N TYR A 64 -24.48 21.96 12.89
CA TYR A 64 -24.42 22.96 11.82
C TYR A 64 -25.75 23.09 11.06
N GLN A 65 -26.37 21.96 10.70
CA GLN A 65 -27.68 21.97 10.04
C GLN A 65 -28.79 22.52 10.94
N ALA A 66 -28.78 22.18 12.24
CA ALA A 66 -29.74 22.70 13.20
C ALA A 66 -29.65 24.23 13.33
N LYS A 67 -28.42 24.78 13.40
CA LYS A 67 -28.19 26.22 13.40
C LYS A 67 -28.75 26.89 12.14
N LEU A 68 -28.40 26.38 10.96
CA LEU A 68 -28.88 26.94 9.68
C LEU A 68 -30.41 26.92 9.57
N ARG A 69 -31.07 25.87 10.07
CA ARG A 69 -32.54 25.81 10.08
C ARG A 69 -33.15 26.77 11.08
N SER A 70 -32.51 27.01 12.21
CA SER A 70 -33.02 27.99 13.19
C SER A 70 -33.03 29.42 12.62
N GLU A 71 -32.13 29.73 11.69
CA GLU A 71 -32.05 31.02 11.00
C GLU A 71 -33.20 31.26 10.01
N TRP A 72 -33.98 30.22 9.66
CA TRP A 72 -35.11 30.28 8.71
C TRP A 72 -36.48 30.09 9.38
N SER A 73 -36.57 30.19 10.71
CA SER A 73 -37.85 30.14 11.42
C SER A 73 -38.58 31.50 11.28
N GLU A 74 -39.82 31.48 10.75
CA GLU A 74 -40.77 32.61 10.71
C GLU A 74 -41.19 33.11 12.10
#